data_AF-A0A662QKA0-F1
#
_entry.id   AF-A0A662QKA0-F1
#
_cell.length_a   1.000
_cell.length_b   1.000
_cell.length_c   1.000
_cell.angle_alpha   90.00
_cell.angle_beta   90.00
_cell.angle_gamma   90.00
#
_symmetry.space_group_name_H-M   'P 1'
#
loop_
_entity.id
_entity.type
_entity.pdbx_description
1 polymer ?
#
loop_
_entity_poly.entity_id
_entity_poly.type
_entity_poly.pdbx_seq_one_letter_code
_entity_poly.pdbx_strand_id
1 'polypeptide(L)' 'IVENLVYSACAADVDTTIVDGKILMENREVKTLNEEEVYEIVQKRSLSLYKRMKTVMRRE' A
#
# COMPACT_ATOMS: atom_id res chain seq x y z
N ILE A 1 23.04 -12.48 -10.16
CA ILE A 1 22.70 -11.06 -9.86
C ILE A 1 21.32 -10.71 -10.42
N VAL A 2 21.05 -10.96 -11.71
CA VAL A 2 19.73 -10.75 -12.32
C VAL A 2 18.68 -11.67 -11.69
N GLU A 3 19.06 -12.89 -11.35
CA GLU A 3 18.19 -13.88 -10.69
C GLU A 3 17.72 -13.38 -9.33
N ASN A 4 18.62 -12.82 -8.52
CA ASN A 4 18.27 -12.24 -7.22
C ASN A 4 17.30 -11.06 -7.37
N LEU A 5 17.47 -10.22 -8.39
CA LEU A 5 16.56 -9.11 -8.65
C LEU A 5 15.17 -9.59 -9.07
N VAL A 6 15.07 -10.67 -9.86
CA VAL A 6 13.79 -11.14 -10.41
C VAL A 6 13.05 -12.07 -9.45
N TYR A 7 13.76 -12.96 -8.75
CA TYR A 7 13.14 -14.03 -7.96
C TYR A 7 13.19 -13.80 -6.45
N SER A 8 14.10 -12.96 -5.96
CA SER A 8 14.30 -12.77 -4.52
C SER A 8 13.94 -11.38 -4.03
N ALA A 9 14.10 -10.36 -4.87
CA ALA A 9 13.75 -8.99 -4.49
C ALA A 9 12.24 -8.85 -4.27
N CYS A 10 11.87 -8.07 -3.27
CA CYS A 10 10.50 -7.73 -2.93
C CYS A 10 10.33 -6.20 -2.85
N ALA A 11 9.08 -5.75 -2.72
CA ALA A 11 8.78 -4.32 -2.61
C ALA A 11 9.51 -3.66 -1.41
N ALA A 12 9.77 -4.42 -0.35
CA ALA A 12 10.49 -3.94 0.81
C ALA A 12 11.99 -3.78 0.58
N ASP A 13 12.57 -4.19 -0.55
CA ASP A 13 13.98 -3.95 -0.86
C ASP A 13 14.22 -2.62 -1.60
N VAL A 14 13.15 -1.95 -2.04
CA VAL A 14 13.23 -0.66 -2.73
C VAL A 14 13.48 0.46 -1.73
N ASP A 15 14.54 1.24 -1.95
CA ASP A 15 14.89 2.40 -1.11
C ASP A 15 14.34 3.73 -1.65
N THR A 16 14.46 3.95 -2.96
CA THR A 16 14.14 5.23 -3.62
C THR A 16 13.38 4.99 -4.93
N THR A 17 12.33 5.78 -5.20
CA THR A 17 11.58 5.74 -6.47
C THR A 17 11.52 7.12 -7.12
N ILE A 18 11.72 7.17 -8.44
CA ILE A 18 11.73 8.41 -9.23
C ILE A 18 10.80 8.23 -10.42
N VAL A 19 9.88 9.17 -10.62
CA VAL A 19 8.94 9.20 -11.75
C VAL A 19 8.97 10.60 -12.36
N ASP A 20 9.19 10.68 -13.68
CA ASP A 20 9.31 11.95 -14.42
C ASP A 20 10.28 12.96 -13.77
N GLY A 21 11.42 12.46 -13.27
CA GLY A 21 12.44 13.27 -12.61
C GLY A 21 12.06 13.75 -11.19
N LYS A 22 10.95 13.29 -10.62
CA LYS A 22 10.52 13.61 -9.25
C LYS A 22 10.71 12.41 -8.33
N ILE A 23 11.31 12.65 -7.16
CA ILE A 23 11.46 11.64 -6.10
C ILE A 23 10.09 11.44 -5.42
N LEU A 24 9.55 10.23 -5.49
CA LEU A 24 8.29 9.87 -4.83
C LEU A 24 8.52 9.23 -3.45
N MET A 25 9.62 8.50 -3.29
CA MET A 25 10.07 7.85 -2.07
C MET A 25 11.60 7.92 -2.01
N GLU A 26 12.18 8.14 -0.83
CA GLU A 26 13.63 8.13 -0.59
C GLU A 26 13.91 7.66 0.84
N ASN A 27 14.98 6.88 1.05
CA ASN A 27 15.28 6.29 2.36
C ASN A 27 14.08 5.54 2.96
N ARG A 28 13.28 4.88 2.10
CA ARG A 28 12.04 4.18 2.46
C ARG A 28 10.91 5.04 3.01
N GLU A 29 11.02 6.37 2.89
CA GLU A 29 9.99 7.31 3.31
C GLU A 29 9.25 7.86 2.08
N VAL A 30 7.93 7.71 2.06
CA VAL A 30 7.10 8.21 0.96
C VAL A 30 6.97 9.73 1.08
N LYS A 31 7.44 10.47 0.08
CA LYS A 31 7.47 11.95 0.07
C LYS A 31 6.23 12.59 -0.54
N THR A 32 5.33 11.79 -1.10
CA THR A 32 4.22 12.25 -1.95
C THR A 32 2.83 11.93 -1.44
N LEU A 33 2.73 11.21 -0.32
CA LEU A 33 1.47 10.83 0.32
C LEU A 33 1.56 11.10 1.82
N ASN A 34 0.43 11.46 2.42
CA ASN A 34 0.29 11.46 3.88
C ASN A 34 -0.14 10.05 4.33
N GLU A 35 0.74 9.32 5.01
CA GLU A 35 0.46 7.95 5.45
C GLU A 35 -0.73 7.87 6.41
N GLU A 36 -0.88 8.82 7.33
CA GLU A 36 -1.99 8.83 8.30
C GLU A 36 -3.34 8.94 7.59
N GLU A 37 -3.45 9.85 6.62
CA GLU A 37 -4.66 10.01 5.81
C GLU A 37 -4.98 8.73 5.02
N VAL A 38 -3.96 8.09 4.43
CA VAL A 38 -4.12 6.83 3.71
C VAL A 38 -4.63 5.73 4.65
N TYR A 39 -4.05 5.59 5.86
CA TYR A 39 -4.52 4.61 6.84
C TYR A 39 -5.96 4.85 7.27
N GLU A 40 -6.37 6.10 7.49
CA GLU A 40 -7.76 6.42 7.80
C GLU A 40 -8.73 6.00 6.69
N ILE A 41 -8.37 6.28 5.43
CA ILE A 41 -9.19 5.90 4.27
C ILE A 41 -9.32 4.37 4.22
N VAL A 42 -8.23 3.65 4.40
CA VAL A 42 -8.20 2.18 4.40
C VAL A 42 -9.10 1.64 5.52
N GLN A 43 -8.97 2.14 6.75
CA GLN A 43 -9.79 1.69 7.88
C GLN A 43 -11.29 1.92 7.63
N LYS A 44 -11.66 3.13 7.17
CA LYS A 44 -13.06 3.47 6.84
C LYS A 44 -13.62 2.53 5.77
N ARG A 45 -12.85 2.25 4.70
CA ARG A 45 -13.26 1.34 3.62
C ARG A 45 -13.38 -0.11 4.10
N SER A 46 -12.41 -0.61 4.85
CA SER A 46 -12.44 -1.96 5.43
C SER A 46 -13.65 -2.18 6.33
N LEU A 47 -13.99 -1.20 7.19
CA LEU A 47 -15.20 -1.26 8.02
C LEU A 47 -16.48 -1.28 7.18
N SER A 48 -16.54 -0.54 6.08
CA SER A 48 -17.70 -0.54 5.18
C SER A 48 -17.92 -1.91 4.54
N LEU A 49 -16.84 -2.57 4.10
CA LEU A 49 -16.87 -3.92 3.54
C LEU A 49 -17.30 -4.94 4.59
N TYR A 50 -16.75 -4.86 5.79
CA TYR A 50 -17.11 -5.73 6.91
C TYR A 50 -18.61 -5.61 7.27
N LYS A 51 -19.15 -4.39 7.33
CA LYS A 51 -20.58 -4.16 7.59
C LYS A 51 -21.45 -4.81 6.53
N ARG A 52 -21.10 -4.66 5.24
CA ARG A 52 -21.84 -5.26 4.12
C ARG A 52 -21.81 -6.78 4.18
N MET A 53 -20.65 -7.37 4.44
CA MET A 53 -20.49 -8.81 4.64
C MET A 53 -21.42 -9.30 5.77
N LYS A 54 -21.40 -8.62 6.92
CA LYS A 54 -22.25 -8.99 8.06
C LYS A 54 -23.74 -8.89 7.75
N THR A 55 -24.17 -7.92 6.96
CA THR A 55 -25.57 -7.80 6.53
C THR A 55 -25.99 -8.96 5.62
N VAL A 56 -25.11 -9.40 4.73
CA VAL A 56 -25.40 -10.54 3.83
C VAL A 56 -25.46 -11.85 4.62
N MET A 57 -24.48 -12.12 5.49
CA MET A 57 -24.43 -13.36 6.28
C MET A 57 -25.55 -13.49 7.33
N ARG A 58 -26.25 -12.39 7.66
CA ARG A 58 -27.37 -12.40 8.62
C ARG A 58 -28.73 -12.61 7.95
N ARG A 59 -28.77 -12.70 6.61
CA ARG A 59 -29.97 -13.00 5.82
C ARG A 59 -30.05 -14.47 5.37
N GLU A 60 -29.00 -15.25 5.64
CA GLU A 60 -28.98 -16.72 5.56
C GLU A 60 -29.22 -17.31 6.95
#